data_AF-A0A430FDD6-F1
#
_entry.id   AF-A0A430FDD6-F1
#
_cell.length_a   1.000
_cell.length_b   1.000
_cell.length_c   1.000
_cell.angle_alpha   90.00
_cell.angle_beta   90.00
_cell.angle_gamma   90.00
#
_symmetry.space_group_name_H-M   'P 1'
#
loop_
_entity.id
_entity.type
_entity.pdbx_description
1 polymer ?
#
loop_
_entity_poly.entity_id
_entity_poly.type
_entity_poly.pdbx_seq_one_letter_code
_entity_poly.pdbx_strand_id
1 'polypeptide(L)'
;MTSNKGVHASLRRSGGLLAVVVFLLSMTCGLPATASAEDSGATDMYRMYNPNSGEHFYTADGNERDSLRAAGWRYEGVGWVAPVHSNTPVYRLYNPNASDHHYTMNAAEKDSLVASGWNYEGIGWYSSDTNRSLPVYRQYNPHARSGSHNYTLNGNEAANLVSQGWRDEGVAWYAVGGASPAPAEPTPAPNPAPAPTPGKQITPGAYCKKSEAGQQGTAYGKIYTCAYRPGNKIPHWYPA
;
A
#
# COMPACT_ATOMS: atom_id res chain seq x y z
N MET A 1 28.31 -20.15 -104.11
CA MET A 1 28.75 -19.85 -102.72
C MET A 1 27.63 -19.05 -102.07
N THR A 2 26.84 -19.46 -101.08
CA THR A 2 26.62 -20.69 -100.29
C THR A 2 25.18 -20.51 -99.79
N SER A 3 24.24 -21.30 -100.29
CA SER A 3 23.58 -22.42 -99.61
C SER A 3 22.44 -22.07 -98.63
N ASN A 4 21.24 -22.17 -99.19
CA ASN A 4 19.94 -22.55 -98.64
C ASN A 4 19.95 -23.63 -97.53
N LYS A 5 19.05 -23.52 -96.54
CA LYS A 5 18.21 -24.58 -95.90
C LYS A 5 17.04 -23.84 -95.21
N GLY A 6 15.76 -24.21 -95.28
CA GLY A 6 15.11 -25.43 -95.74
C GLY A 6 14.43 -26.20 -94.59
N VAL A 7 13.11 -25.98 -94.44
CA VAL A 7 12.00 -26.94 -94.22
C VAL A 7 11.71 -27.58 -92.83
N HIS A 8 10.39 -27.77 -92.61
CA HIS A 8 9.64 -28.74 -91.76
C HIS A 8 9.45 -28.40 -90.26
N ALA A 9 8.39 -28.76 -89.55
CA ALA A 9 7.01 -29.18 -89.80
C ALA A 9 6.27 -29.25 -88.43
N SER A 10 4.95 -29.06 -88.45
CA SER A 10 3.90 -29.43 -87.48
C SER A 10 4.29 -30.18 -86.18
N LEU A 11 3.79 -29.70 -85.03
CA LEU A 11 3.27 -30.60 -83.99
C LEU A 11 2.04 -30.00 -83.26
N ARG A 12 0.96 -30.80 -83.26
CA ARG A 12 -0.31 -30.58 -82.57
C ARG A 12 -0.11 -30.56 -81.04
N ARG A 13 -0.93 -29.78 -80.33
CA ARG A 13 -1.47 -30.18 -79.02
C ARG A 13 -2.74 -29.39 -78.68
N SER A 14 -3.84 -30.10 -78.82
CA SER A 14 -5.10 -29.93 -78.10
C SER A 14 -4.90 -29.81 -76.59
N GLY A 15 -5.67 -28.97 -75.91
CA GLY A 15 -5.85 -29.08 -74.46
C GLY A 15 -6.38 -27.84 -73.77
N GLY A 16 -7.64 -27.91 -73.33
CA GLY A 16 -8.07 -27.37 -72.04
C GLY A 16 -8.54 -25.92 -72.00
N LEU A 17 -9.86 -25.75 -71.88
CA LEU A 17 -10.47 -24.66 -71.13
C LEU A 17 -9.69 -24.48 -69.81
N LEU A 18 -8.98 -23.36 -69.64
CA LEU A 18 -8.61 -22.88 -68.31
C LEU A 18 -9.79 -22.03 -67.81
N ALA A 19 -10.71 -22.66 -67.09
CA ALA A 19 -11.60 -21.90 -66.22
C ALA A 19 -10.73 -21.29 -65.13
N VAL A 20 -10.36 -20.02 -65.29
CA VAL A 20 -9.70 -19.24 -64.25
C VAL A 20 -10.74 -18.94 -63.18
N VAL A 21 -10.87 -19.85 -62.22
CA VAL A 21 -11.59 -19.57 -60.97
C VAL A 21 -10.67 -18.67 -60.15
N VAL A 22 -10.88 -17.35 -60.25
CA VAL A 22 -10.27 -16.38 -59.37
C VAL A 22 -10.92 -16.55 -58.00
N PHE A 23 -10.33 -17.38 -57.13
CA PHE A 23 -10.62 -17.35 -55.71
C PHE A 23 -10.06 -16.04 -55.16
N LEU A 24 -10.93 -15.03 -55.04
CA LEU A 24 -10.67 -13.85 -54.22
C LEU A 24 -10.59 -14.32 -52.76
N LEU A 25 -9.39 -14.67 -52.32
CA LEU A 25 -9.09 -14.87 -50.91
C LEU A 25 -9.20 -13.49 -50.25
N SER A 26 -10.39 -13.21 -49.71
CA SER A 26 -10.65 -12.04 -48.89
C SER A 26 -9.79 -12.18 -47.63
N MET A 27 -8.59 -11.59 -47.69
CA MET A 27 -7.74 -11.44 -46.52
C MET A 27 -8.38 -10.39 -45.64
N THR A 28 -9.35 -10.82 -44.84
CA THR A 28 -9.88 -10.03 -43.73
C THR A 28 -8.71 -9.78 -42.79
N CYS A 29 -8.11 -8.59 -42.90
CA CYS A 29 -7.24 -8.05 -41.87
C CYS A 29 -8.10 -7.90 -40.61
N GLY A 30 -8.07 -8.91 -39.74
CA GLY A 30 -8.67 -8.80 -38.42
C GLY A 30 -7.93 -7.69 -37.69
N LEU A 31 -8.61 -6.58 -37.42
CA LEU A 31 -8.12 -5.58 -36.48
C LEU A 31 -7.75 -6.33 -35.19
N PRO A 32 -6.57 -6.10 -34.59
CA PRO A 32 -6.30 -6.64 -33.27
C PRO A 32 -7.41 -6.11 -32.36
N ALA A 33 -8.12 -7.03 -31.69
CA ALA A 33 -9.06 -6.66 -30.65
C ALA A 33 -8.27 -5.84 -29.63
N THR A 34 -8.55 -4.54 -29.54
CA THR A 34 -8.00 -3.71 -28.47
C THR A 34 -8.51 -4.32 -27.17
N ALA A 35 -7.61 -4.83 -26.33
CA ALA A 35 -7.97 -5.22 -24.98
C ALA A 35 -8.71 -4.03 -24.36
N SER A 36 -9.97 -4.23 -23.97
CA SER A 36 -10.74 -3.16 -23.36
C SER A 36 -10.09 -2.84 -22.02
N ALA A 37 -9.91 -1.55 -21.73
CA ALA A 37 -9.59 -1.11 -20.38
C ALA A 37 -10.72 -1.60 -19.48
N GLU A 38 -10.40 -2.49 -18.53
CA GLU A 38 -11.38 -3.02 -17.58
C GLU A 38 -10.81 -2.95 -16.18
N ASP A 39 -11.37 -2.02 -15.40
CA ASP A 39 -11.19 -1.99 -13.96
C ASP A 39 -12.28 -2.86 -13.33
N SER A 40 -11.91 -3.74 -12.40
CA SER A 40 -12.88 -4.54 -11.65
C SER A 40 -12.61 -4.53 -10.16
N GLY A 41 -13.70 -4.52 -9.40
CA GLY A 41 -13.68 -4.39 -7.94
C GLY A 41 -13.13 -3.04 -7.47
N ALA A 42 -13.18 -2.85 -6.15
CA ALA A 42 -12.60 -1.70 -5.48
C ALA A 42 -12.06 -2.15 -4.12
N THR A 43 -10.91 -1.63 -3.73
CA THR A 43 -10.25 -1.95 -2.47
C THR A 43 -9.58 -0.70 -1.89
N ASP A 44 -9.64 -0.58 -0.57
CA ASP A 44 -9.11 0.57 0.17
C ASP A 44 -7.60 0.45 0.36
N MET A 45 -6.84 1.47 -0.05
CA MET A 45 -5.41 1.55 0.27
C MET A 45 -5.22 2.29 1.59
N TYR A 46 -4.88 1.56 2.64
CA TYR A 46 -4.58 2.10 3.95
C TYR A 46 -3.24 2.84 3.94
N ARG A 47 -3.25 4.09 4.41
CA ARG A 47 -2.07 4.93 4.59
C ARG A 47 -1.60 4.86 6.04
N MET A 48 -0.38 4.39 6.21
CA MET A 48 0.29 4.22 7.50
C MET A 48 1.48 5.18 7.57
N TYR A 49 1.65 5.86 8.70
CA TYR A 49 2.76 6.78 8.94
C TYR A 49 3.65 6.27 10.08
N ASN A 50 4.95 6.18 9.84
CA ASN A 50 5.95 5.87 10.86
C ASN A 50 6.52 7.17 11.46
N PRO A 51 6.20 7.51 12.72
CA PRO A 51 6.72 8.73 13.33
C PRO A 51 8.24 8.71 13.58
N ASN A 52 8.88 7.54 13.52
CA ASN A 52 10.32 7.41 13.79
C ASN A 52 11.17 7.62 12.53
N SER A 53 10.71 7.17 11.37
CA SER A 53 11.42 7.30 10.08
C SER A 53 10.86 8.40 9.19
N GLY A 54 9.61 8.82 9.39
CA GLY A 54 8.87 9.67 8.47
C GLY A 54 8.28 8.91 7.27
N GLU A 55 8.42 7.58 7.24
CA GLU A 55 7.93 6.73 6.16
C GLU A 55 6.40 6.71 6.11
N HIS A 56 5.87 6.75 4.89
CA HIS A 56 4.49 6.36 4.62
C HIS A 56 4.47 4.98 3.95
N PHE A 57 3.63 4.10 4.48
CA PHE A 57 3.41 2.76 3.97
C PHE A 57 1.96 2.61 3.49
N TYR A 58 1.77 1.91 2.37
CA TYR A 58 0.48 1.79 1.69
C TYR A 58 0.15 0.33 1.44
N THR A 59 -1.03 -0.11 1.87
CA THR A 59 -1.44 -1.51 1.71
C THR A 59 -2.95 -1.68 1.59
N ALA A 60 -3.35 -2.70 0.81
CA ALA A 60 -4.72 -3.21 0.77
C ALA A 60 -5.00 -4.21 1.91
N ASP A 61 -3.97 -4.74 2.55
CA ASP A 61 -4.11 -5.78 3.57
C ASP A 61 -4.39 -5.15 4.94
N GLY A 62 -5.59 -5.41 5.46
CA GLY A 62 -5.99 -4.98 6.80
C GLY A 62 -5.12 -5.57 7.91
N ASN A 63 -4.57 -6.77 7.73
CA ASN A 63 -3.69 -7.40 8.72
C ASN A 63 -2.34 -6.70 8.79
N GLU A 64 -1.80 -6.27 7.64
CA GLU A 64 -0.57 -5.50 7.57
C GLU A 64 -0.74 -4.12 8.22
N ARG A 65 -1.85 -3.44 7.91
CA ARG A 65 -2.26 -2.20 8.62
C ARG A 65 -2.30 -2.41 10.13
N ASP A 66 -3.00 -3.43 10.60
CA ASP A 66 -3.21 -3.66 12.04
C ASP A 66 -1.91 -4.09 12.74
N SER A 67 -1.04 -4.83 12.05
CA SER A 67 0.30 -5.18 12.55
C SER A 67 1.20 -3.95 12.68
N LEU A 68 1.17 -3.03 11.69
CA LEU A 68 1.91 -1.77 11.74
C LEU A 68 1.40 -0.86 12.87
N ARG A 69 0.08 -0.80 13.08
CA ARG A 69 -0.51 -0.09 14.24
C ARG A 69 0.00 -0.66 15.56
N ALA A 70 -0.01 -1.98 15.70
CA ALA A 70 0.53 -2.64 16.89
C ALA A 70 2.03 -2.38 17.09
N ALA A 71 2.77 -2.17 16.01
CA ALA A 71 4.19 -1.76 16.02
C ALA A 71 4.41 -0.25 16.24
N GLY A 72 3.36 0.54 16.50
CA GLY A 72 3.44 1.96 16.82
C GLY A 72 3.38 2.91 15.62
N TRP A 73 3.04 2.41 14.43
CA TRP A 73 2.73 3.27 13.29
C TRP A 73 1.34 3.90 13.45
N ARG A 74 1.19 5.11 12.95
CA ARG A 74 -0.09 5.81 12.94
C ARG A 74 -0.88 5.43 11.70
N TYR A 75 -2.10 4.93 11.89
CA TYR A 75 -3.06 4.81 10.79
C TYR A 75 -3.65 6.18 10.46
N GLU A 76 -3.50 6.64 9.22
CA GLU A 76 -3.97 7.95 8.79
C GLU A 76 -5.30 7.90 8.02
N GLY A 77 -5.72 6.70 7.62
CA GLY A 77 -6.96 6.47 6.90
C GLY A 77 -6.74 5.74 5.58
N VAL A 78 -7.75 5.81 4.73
CA VAL A 78 -7.68 5.36 3.34
C VAL A 78 -7.08 6.50 2.53
N GLY A 79 -5.90 6.27 1.94
CA GLY A 79 -5.22 7.24 1.08
C GLY A 79 -5.90 7.40 -0.28
N TRP A 80 -6.43 6.31 -0.82
CA TRP A 80 -7.27 6.24 -2.02
C TRP A 80 -7.94 4.86 -2.12
N VAL A 81 -8.89 4.71 -3.04
CA VAL A 81 -9.47 3.42 -3.41
C VAL A 81 -8.90 2.98 -4.76
N ALA A 82 -8.30 1.80 -4.81
CA ALA A 82 -7.73 1.21 -6.03
C ALA A 82 -8.68 0.14 -6.61
N PRO A 83 -8.65 -0.11 -7.94
CA PRO A 83 -9.28 -1.29 -8.50
C PRO A 83 -8.63 -2.57 -7.93
N VAL A 84 -9.44 -3.62 -7.76
CA VAL A 84 -8.91 -4.94 -7.38
C VAL A 84 -8.11 -5.53 -8.54
N HIS A 85 -8.51 -5.24 -9.77
CA HIS A 85 -7.79 -5.64 -10.97
C HIS A 85 -7.93 -4.61 -12.11
N SER A 86 -6.85 -4.42 -12.86
CA SER A 86 -6.78 -3.77 -14.18
C SER A 86 -5.59 -4.31 -14.98
N ASN A 87 -5.30 -3.77 -16.16
CA ASN A 87 -4.11 -4.13 -16.94
C ASN A 87 -2.83 -3.39 -16.48
N THR A 88 -2.95 -2.42 -15.57
CA THR A 88 -1.84 -1.58 -15.14
C THR A 88 -1.48 -1.85 -13.67
N PRO A 89 -0.55 -2.77 -13.39
CA PRO A 89 -0.15 -3.10 -12.03
C PRO A 89 0.70 -2.01 -11.38
N VAL A 90 0.60 -1.88 -10.06
CA VAL A 90 1.53 -1.12 -9.20
C VAL A 90 2.37 -2.12 -8.42
N TYR A 91 3.67 -2.15 -8.72
CA TYR A 91 4.65 -3.03 -8.10
C TYR A 91 5.08 -2.49 -6.74
N ARG A 92 5.11 -3.35 -5.72
CA ARG A 92 5.65 -3.04 -4.39
C ARG A 92 7.06 -3.59 -4.27
N LEU A 93 7.98 -2.76 -3.80
CA LEU A 93 9.36 -3.13 -3.54
C LEU A 93 9.78 -2.70 -2.13
N TYR A 94 10.63 -3.50 -1.50
CA TYR A 94 11.22 -3.21 -0.19
C TYR A 94 12.74 -3.10 -0.27
N ASN A 95 13.30 -2.05 0.30
CA ASN A 95 14.74 -1.87 0.45
C ASN A 95 15.20 -2.31 1.85
N PRO A 96 15.88 -3.46 2.01
CA PRO A 96 16.33 -3.92 3.32
C PRO A 96 17.42 -3.05 3.95
N ASN A 97 18.17 -2.26 3.16
CA ASN A 97 19.27 -1.43 3.66
C ASN A 97 18.80 -0.07 4.20
N ALA A 98 17.69 0.42 3.65
CA ALA A 98 17.05 1.67 4.06
C ALA A 98 15.89 1.44 5.03
N SER A 99 15.29 0.24 5.02
CA SER A 99 13.96 0.01 5.58
C SER A 99 12.96 1.00 4.97
N ASP A 100 12.79 0.92 3.65
CA ASP A 100 11.94 1.83 2.86
C ASP A 100 11.15 1.03 1.82
N HIS A 101 9.94 1.47 1.51
CA HIS A 101 9.11 0.86 0.47
C HIS A 101 8.96 1.78 -0.74
N HIS A 102 8.89 1.18 -1.92
CA HIS A 102 8.67 1.87 -3.19
C HIS A 102 7.51 1.26 -3.96
N TYR A 103 6.78 2.13 -4.67
CA TYR A 103 5.60 1.76 -5.44
C TYR A 103 5.70 2.36 -6.85
N THR A 104 5.58 1.53 -7.88
CA THR A 104 5.71 2.02 -9.25
C THR A 104 4.90 1.21 -10.25
N MET A 105 4.34 1.86 -11.27
CA MET A 105 3.80 1.20 -12.46
C MET A 105 4.89 0.84 -13.48
N ASN A 106 6.09 1.41 -13.34
CA ASN A 106 7.17 1.25 -14.30
C ASN A 106 7.91 -0.07 -14.05
N ALA A 107 7.69 -1.04 -14.94
CA ALA A 107 8.36 -2.34 -14.86
C ALA A 107 9.89 -2.22 -14.93
N ALA A 108 10.43 -1.28 -15.73
CA ALA A 108 11.86 -1.08 -15.84
C ALA A 108 12.47 -0.46 -14.57
N GLU A 109 11.74 0.44 -13.89
CA GLU A 109 12.15 0.97 -12.58
C GLU A 109 12.20 -0.16 -11.54
N LYS A 110 11.14 -0.99 -11.48
CA LYS A 110 11.09 -2.17 -10.62
C LYS A 110 12.26 -3.12 -10.91
N ASP A 111 12.51 -3.46 -12.18
CA ASP A 111 13.61 -4.36 -12.55
C ASP A 111 14.99 -3.77 -12.19
N SER A 112 15.18 -2.46 -12.36
CA SER A 112 16.42 -1.76 -11.98
C SER A 112 16.64 -1.77 -10.46
N LEU A 113 15.59 -1.58 -9.66
CA LEU A 113 15.67 -1.63 -8.20
C LEU A 113 15.97 -3.04 -7.70
N VAL A 114 15.34 -4.05 -8.29
CA VAL A 114 15.64 -5.47 -7.99
C VAL A 114 17.10 -5.80 -8.32
N ALA A 115 17.60 -5.37 -9.49
CA ALA A 115 19.01 -5.51 -9.84
C ALA A 115 19.95 -4.79 -8.86
N SER A 116 19.45 -3.75 -8.19
CA SER A 116 20.17 -3.00 -7.15
C SER A 116 20.00 -3.57 -5.74
N GLY A 117 19.39 -4.76 -5.58
CA GLY A 117 19.25 -5.47 -4.31
C GLY A 117 17.98 -5.15 -3.52
N TRP A 118 16.99 -4.51 -4.13
CA TRP A 118 15.65 -4.38 -3.53
C TRP A 118 14.87 -5.70 -3.67
N ASN A 119 14.01 -5.98 -2.70
CA ASN A 119 13.12 -7.14 -2.74
C ASN A 119 11.84 -6.75 -3.49
N TYR A 120 11.50 -7.51 -4.54
CA TYR A 120 10.19 -7.40 -5.17
C TYR A 120 9.17 -8.20 -4.36
N GLU A 121 8.14 -7.52 -3.88
CA GLU A 121 7.11 -8.11 -3.01
C GLU A 121 5.82 -8.48 -3.75
N GLY A 122 5.77 -8.23 -5.06
CA GLY A 122 4.61 -8.50 -5.90
C GLY A 122 3.85 -7.25 -6.32
N ILE A 123 2.66 -7.47 -6.84
CA ILE A 123 1.71 -6.41 -7.18
C ILE A 123 1.00 -6.02 -5.89
N GLY A 124 1.12 -4.76 -5.47
CA GLY A 124 0.41 -4.25 -4.30
C GLY A 124 -1.06 -3.96 -4.61
N TRP A 125 -1.32 -3.32 -5.75
CA TRP A 125 -2.65 -2.98 -6.28
C TRP A 125 -2.51 -2.61 -7.76
N TYR A 126 -3.59 -2.05 -8.34
CA TYR A 126 -3.66 -1.68 -9.75
C TYR A 126 -4.01 -0.20 -9.94
N SER A 127 -3.60 0.40 -11.06
CA SER A 127 -4.05 1.72 -11.50
C SER A 127 -5.35 1.58 -12.28
N SER A 128 -6.24 2.56 -12.15
CA SER A 128 -7.42 2.69 -13.00
C SER A 128 -7.03 2.91 -14.46
N ASP A 129 -7.53 2.05 -15.35
CA ASP A 129 -7.38 2.15 -16.81
C ASP A 129 -8.56 2.86 -17.46
N THR A 130 -9.73 2.85 -16.81
CA THR A 130 -10.98 3.42 -17.35
C THR A 130 -11.25 4.84 -16.88
N ASN A 131 -10.85 5.17 -15.65
CA ASN A 131 -11.08 6.48 -15.05
C ASN A 131 -9.77 7.13 -14.58
N ARG A 132 -9.35 8.19 -15.26
CA ARG A 132 -8.13 8.95 -14.94
C ARG A 132 -8.38 10.27 -14.21
N SER A 133 -9.54 10.41 -13.54
CA SER A 133 -9.93 11.66 -12.86
C SER A 133 -9.34 11.83 -11.46
N LEU A 134 -8.79 10.77 -10.86
CA LEU A 134 -8.23 10.79 -9.50
C LEU A 134 -6.74 10.46 -9.54
N PRO A 135 -5.86 11.43 -9.88
CA PRO A 135 -4.43 11.22 -9.95
C PRO A 135 -3.82 11.10 -8.55
N VAL A 136 -3.07 10.03 -8.31
CA VAL A 136 -2.19 9.90 -7.14
C VAL A 136 -0.82 10.47 -7.52
N TYR A 137 -0.43 11.55 -6.86
CA TYR A 137 0.84 12.24 -7.09
C TYR A 137 1.97 11.59 -6.31
N ARG A 138 3.18 11.58 -6.89
CA ARG A 138 4.40 11.07 -6.25
C ARG A 138 5.42 12.18 -6.04
N GLN A 139 5.93 12.30 -4.82
CA GLN A 139 7.02 13.20 -4.48
C GLN A 139 8.19 12.40 -3.91
N TYR A 140 9.41 12.80 -4.28
CA TYR A 140 10.64 12.18 -3.81
C TYR A 140 11.47 13.15 -2.95
N ASN A 141 11.91 12.70 -1.78
CA ASN A 141 12.83 13.41 -0.91
C ASN A 141 14.27 12.93 -1.15
N PRO A 142 15.11 13.70 -1.86
CA PRO A 142 16.50 13.30 -2.14
C PRO A 142 17.40 13.28 -0.91
N HIS A 143 16.93 13.77 0.24
CA HIS A 143 17.69 13.85 1.49
C HIS A 143 17.23 12.81 2.54
N ALA A 144 16.21 12.01 2.23
CA ALA A 144 15.71 10.98 3.11
C ALA A 144 16.52 9.68 2.98
N ARG A 145 16.81 9.04 4.12
CA ARG A 145 17.35 7.67 4.13
C ARG A 145 16.25 6.62 3.97
N SER A 146 15.08 6.87 4.58
CA SER A 146 13.85 6.07 4.55
C SER A 146 12.67 7.04 4.53
N GLY A 147 11.51 6.61 4.06
CA GLY A 147 10.38 7.50 3.82
C GLY A 147 10.67 8.47 2.68
N SER A 148 11.42 7.99 1.69
CA SER A 148 11.90 8.83 0.60
C SER A 148 10.81 9.22 -0.39
N HIS A 149 9.67 8.52 -0.40
CA HIS A 149 8.57 8.81 -1.32
C HIS A 149 7.26 9.09 -0.59
N ASN A 150 6.49 10.03 -1.13
CA ASN A 150 5.11 10.27 -0.75
C ASN A 150 4.18 9.96 -1.93
N TYR A 151 3.00 9.40 -1.65
CA TYR A 151 1.96 9.10 -2.62
C TYR A 151 0.62 9.63 -2.13
N THR A 152 0.01 10.57 -2.85
CA THR A 152 -1.19 11.25 -2.34
C THR A 152 -2.16 11.68 -3.43
N LEU A 153 -3.46 11.56 -3.13
CA LEU A 153 -4.52 12.23 -3.90
C LEU A 153 -4.61 13.74 -3.59
N ASN A 154 -3.98 14.19 -2.50
CA ASN A 154 -4.08 15.57 -2.04
C ASN A 154 -3.04 16.45 -2.75
N GLY A 155 -3.48 17.18 -3.77
CA GLY A 155 -2.62 18.13 -4.49
C GLY A 155 -2.00 19.22 -3.61
N ASN A 156 -2.64 19.62 -2.50
CA ASN A 156 -2.07 20.58 -1.56
C ASN A 156 -0.92 19.98 -0.75
N GLU A 157 -1.04 18.71 -0.34
CA GLU A 157 0.06 18.00 0.32
C GLU A 157 1.27 17.87 -0.62
N ALA A 158 1.03 17.44 -1.86
CA ALA A 158 2.06 17.34 -2.89
C ALA A 158 2.78 18.70 -3.08
N ALA A 159 2.03 19.78 -3.28
CA ALA A 159 2.57 21.12 -3.45
C ALA A 159 3.36 21.59 -2.21
N ASN A 160 2.88 21.28 -1.01
CA ASN A 160 3.58 21.62 0.23
C ASN A 160 4.92 20.88 0.36
N LEU A 161 4.98 19.59 0.06
CA LEU A 161 6.25 18.83 0.07
C LEU A 161 7.24 19.39 -0.95
N VAL A 162 6.77 19.72 -2.15
CA VAL A 162 7.60 20.35 -3.19
C VAL A 162 8.14 21.71 -2.72
N SER A 163 7.31 22.52 -2.04
CA SER A 163 7.77 23.79 -1.45
C SER A 163 8.85 23.62 -0.38
N GLN A 164 8.94 22.43 0.23
CA GLN A 164 9.94 22.04 1.22
C GLN A 164 11.18 21.37 0.59
N GLY A 165 11.31 21.39 -0.74
CA GLY A 165 12.48 20.89 -1.45
C GLY A 165 12.39 19.41 -1.88
N TRP A 166 11.21 18.79 -1.76
CA TRP A 166 10.96 17.50 -2.41
C TRP A 166 10.84 17.70 -3.93
N ARG A 167 11.20 16.66 -4.69
CA ARG A 167 11.03 16.64 -6.14
C ARG A 167 9.63 16.16 -6.48
N ASP A 168 8.95 16.90 -7.35
CA ASP A 168 7.73 16.41 -7.97
C ASP A 168 8.08 15.40 -9.06
N GLU A 169 7.51 14.19 -8.96
CA GLU A 169 7.65 13.13 -9.95
C GLU A 169 6.36 12.90 -10.75
N GLY A 170 5.36 13.77 -10.54
CA GLY A 170 4.11 13.77 -11.29
C GLY A 170 3.12 12.72 -10.83
N VAL A 171 2.29 12.23 -11.77
CA VAL A 171 1.26 11.24 -11.49
C VAL A 171 1.88 9.85 -11.46
N ALA A 172 1.76 9.15 -10.33
CA ALA A 172 2.23 7.79 -10.19
C ALA A 172 1.22 6.75 -10.68
N TRP A 173 -0.09 6.97 -10.46
CA TRP A 173 -1.19 6.15 -10.97
C TRP A 173 -2.53 6.86 -10.78
N TYR A 174 -3.63 6.20 -11.17
CA TYR A 174 -5.00 6.68 -11.01
C TYR A 174 -5.81 5.79 -10.08
N ALA A 175 -6.58 6.42 -9.18
CA ALA A 175 -7.51 5.75 -8.27
C ALA A 175 -8.93 5.64 -8.87
N VAL A 176 -9.77 4.77 -8.29
CA VAL A 176 -11.22 4.68 -8.60
C VAL A 176 -12.09 5.37 -7.55
N GLY A 177 -11.53 5.72 -6.39
CA GLY A 177 -12.22 6.44 -5.32
C GLY A 177 -11.28 7.28 -4.45
N GLY A 178 -11.86 8.22 -3.72
CA GLY A 178 -11.13 9.24 -2.96
C GLY A 178 -10.53 8.76 -1.64
N ALA A 179 -9.78 9.67 -0.99
CA ALA A 179 -9.27 9.47 0.36
C ALA A 179 -10.39 9.57 1.41
N SER A 180 -10.23 8.85 2.52
CA SER A 180 -11.07 8.99 3.71
C SER A 180 -10.16 9.01 4.94
N PRO A 181 -10.28 10.00 5.84
CA PRO A 181 -9.46 10.02 7.06
C PRO A 181 -9.73 8.78 7.89
N ALA A 182 -8.73 8.36 8.69
CA ALA A 182 -8.97 7.35 9.70
C ALA A 182 -10.19 7.78 10.53
N PRO A 183 -11.14 6.86 10.82
CA PRO A 183 -12.16 7.13 11.82
C PRO A 183 -11.45 7.66 13.05
N ALA A 184 -11.97 8.73 13.65
CA ALA A 184 -11.46 9.19 14.94
C ALA A 184 -11.35 7.94 15.82
N GLU A 185 -10.12 7.61 16.24
CA GLU A 185 -9.97 6.48 17.14
C GLU A 185 -10.94 6.74 18.28
N PRO A 186 -11.78 5.75 18.68
CA PRO A 186 -12.45 5.89 19.96
C PRO A 186 -11.33 6.24 20.93
N THR A 187 -11.43 7.41 21.57
CA THR A 187 -10.48 7.83 22.61
C THR A 187 -10.12 6.58 23.37
N PRO A 188 -8.83 6.19 23.46
CA PRO A 188 -8.45 5.02 24.21
C PRO A 188 -9.21 5.11 25.51
N ALA A 189 -10.10 4.13 25.78
CA ALA A 189 -10.64 4.03 27.12
C ALA A 189 -9.42 4.13 28.02
N PRO A 190 -9.40 5.06 29.00
CA PRO A 190 -8.23 5.26 29.84
C PRO A 190 -7.76 3.87 30.22
N ASN A 191 -6.49 3.54 29.90
CA ASN A 191 -5.95 2.19 30.03
C ASN A 191 -6.60 1.53 31.25
N PRO A 192 -7.25 0.36 31.14
CA PRO A 192 -7.67 -0.34 32.34
C PRO A 192 -6.45 -0.35 33.24
N ALA A 193 -6.59 0.29 34.42
CA ALA A 193 -5.50 0.48 35.35
C ALA A 193 -4.71 -0.83 35.40
N PRO A 194 -3.35 -0.80 35.39
CA PRO A 194 -2.54 -1.99 35.36
C PRO A 194 -3.19 -3.02 36.27
N ALA A 195 -3.53 -4.20 35.70
CA ALA A 195 -4.18 -5.25 36.48
C ALA A 195 -3.43 -5.33 37.81
N PRO A 196 -4.10 -5.10 38.96
CA PRO A 196 -3.39 -5.00 40.21
C PRO A 196 -2.58 -6.28 40.35
N THR A 197 -1.25 -6.13 40.33
CA THR A 197 -0.32 -7.15 40.82
C THR A 197 -0.97 -7.74 42.06
N PRO A 198 -1.07 -9.07 42.27
CA PRO A 198 -1.80 -9.65 43.40
C PRO A 198 -1.37 -9.00 44.71
N GLY A 199 -2.08 -7.93 45.07
CA GLY A 199 -1.74 -7.07 46.16
C GLY A 199 -2.29 -7.77 47.37
N LYS A 200 -1.48 -7.86 48.43
CA LYS A 200 -1.89 -8.33 49.75
C LYS A 200 -3.36 -7.98 50.00
N GLN A 201 -4.20 -8.98 50.26
CA GLN A 201 -5.58 -8.70 50.68
C GLN A 201 -5.53 -7.97 52.03
N ILE A 202 -6.27 -6.87 52.12
CA ILE A 202 -6.29 -6.01 53.32
C ILE A 202 -7.70 -5.88 53.87
N THR A 203 -7.81 -5.33 55.08
CA THR A 203 -9.07 -4.90 55.65
C THR A 203 -9.15 -3.37 55.54
N PRO A 204 -10.17 -2.80 54.88
CA PRO A 204 -10.34 -1.35 54.78
C PRO A 204 -10.35 -0.67 56.15
N GLY A 205 -9.57 0.40 56.30
CA GLY A 205 -9.48 1.14 57.56
C GLY A 205 -8.71 0.43 58.67
N ALA A 206 -8.11 -0.74 58.42
CA ALA A 206 -7.20 -1.37 59.37
C ALA A 206 -5.83 -0.70 59.35
N TYR A 207 -5.11 -0.78 60.48
CA TYR A 207 -3.71 -0.38 60.57
C TYR A 207 -2.84 -1.13 59.57
N CYS A 208 -1.89 -0.44 58.96
CA CYS A 208 -0.80 -1.03 58.19
C CYS A 208 0.54 -0.78 58.89
N LYS A 209 1.55 -1.59 58.58
CA LYS A 209 2.90 -1.39 59.14
C LYS A 209 3.46 -0.09 58.60
N LYS A 210 4.29 0.61 59.39
CA LYS A 210 4.99 1.81 58.92
C LYS A 210 5.84 1.56 57.68
N SER A 211 6.42 0.35 57.57
CA SER A 211 7.19 -0.10 56.39
C SER A 211 6.34 -0.34 55.14
N GLU A 212 5.01 -0.41 55.28
CA GLU A 212 4.07 -0.59 54.18
C GLU A 212 3.54 0.77 53.66
N ALA A 213 3.94 1.90 54.27
CA ALA A 213 3.49 3.22 53.83
C ALA A 213 3.85 3.48 52.35
N GLY A 214 2.84 3.85 51.56
CA GLY A 214 2.93 4.01 50.11
C GLY A 214 2.66 2.74 49.30
N GLN A 215 2.56 1.57 49.93
CA GLN A 215 2.18 0.33 49.25
C GLN A 215 0.67 0.26 48.98
N GLN A 216 0.31 -0.54 47.98
CA GLN A 216 -1.07 -0.81 47.59
C GLN A 216 -1.52 -2.21 48.05
N GLY A 217 -2.79 -2.31 48.45
CA GLY A 217 -3.47 -3.55 48.81
C GLY A 217 -4.86 -3.59 48.18
N THR A 218 -5.51 -4.76 48.22
CA THR A 218 -6.85 -4.93 47.63
C THR A 218 -7.87 -5.43 48.66
N ALA A 219 -9.10 -4.91 48.59
CA ALA A 219 -10.24 -5.41 49.36
C ALA A 219 -11.54 -5.12 48.60
N TYR A 220 -12.45 -6.10 48.54
CA TYR A 220 -13.76 -5.97 47.85
C TYR A 220 -13.66 -5.46 46.40
N GLY A 221 -12.60 -5.85 45.67
CA GLY A 221 -12.35 -5.41 44.30
C GLY A 221 -11.88 -3.95 44.14
N LYS A 222 -11.55 -3.26 45.25
CA LYS A 222 -11.04 -1.88 45.26
C LYS A 222 -9.58 -1.84 45.71
N ILE A 223 -8.83 -0.85 45.23
CA ILE A 223 -7.44 -0.60 45.61
C ILE A 223 -7.41 0.32 46.85
N TYR A 224 -6.52 0.00 47.78
CA TYR A 224 -6.25 0.78 48.97
C TYR A 224 -4.77 1.11 49.07
N THR A 225 -4.45 2.30 49.57
CA THR A 225 -3.07 2.75 49.83
C THR A 225 -2.84 2.85 51.33
N CYS A 226 -1.74 2.28 51.81
CA CYS A 226 -1.30 2.45 53.19
C CYS A 226 -0.72 3.86 53.35
N ALA A 227 -1.36 4.72 54.14
CA ALA A 227 -0.95 6.12 54.28
C ALA A 227 -1.13 6.65 55.70
N TYR A 228 -0.43 7.75 56.01
CA TYR A 228 -0.71 8.58 57.17
C TYR A 228 -1.77 9.62 56.80
N ARG A 229 -2.68 9.92 57.73
CA ARG A 229 -3.60 11.06 57.64
C ARG A 229 -3.32 12.04 58.78
N PRO A 230 -3.64 13.33 58.63
CA PRO A 230 -3.50 14.31 59.70
C PRO A 230 -4.14 13.81 61.00
N GLY A 231 -3.38 13.83 62.10
CA GLY A 231 -3.83 13.34 63.41
C GLY A 231 -3.51 11.86 63.72
N ASN A 232 -3.13 11.05 62.73
CA ASN A 232 -2.84 9.63 62.94
C ASN A 232 -1.33 9.37 63.12
N LYS A 233 -0.95 8.76 64.24
CA LYS A 233 0.45 8.33 64.52
C LYS A 233 0.83 6.99 63.87
N ILE A 234 -0.14 6.26 63.32
CA ILE A 234 0.01 4.93 62.71
C ILE A 234 -0.72 4.95 61.35
N PRO A 235 -0.12 4.44 60.26
CA PRO A 235 -0.77 4.45 58.97
C PRO A 235 -1.87 3.39 58.88
N HIS A 236 -2.85 3.63 58.01
CA HIS A 236 -3.95 2.71 57.76
C HIS A 236 -4.16 2.54 56.25
N TRP A 237 -4.90 1.50 55.87
CA TRP A 237 -5.34 1.28 54.50
C TRP A 237 -6.54 2.19 54.18
N TYR A 238 -6.32 3.19 53.33
CA TYR A 238 -7.36 4.08 52.81
C TYR A 238 -7.68 3.74 51.36
N PRO A 239 -8.90 3.97 50.87
CA PRO A 239 -9.18 3.89 49.44
C PRO A 239 -8.15 4.73 48.67
N ALA A 240 -7.56 4.13 47.63
CA ALA A 240 -6.64 4.83 46.74
C ALA A 240 -7.34 5.96 45.98
#